data_AF-A0A6P1ZDB2-F1
#
_entry.id   AF-A0A6P1ZDB2-F1
#
_cell.length_a   1.000
_cell.length_b   1.000
_cell.length_c   1.000
_cell.angle_alpha   90.00
_cell.angle_beta   90.00
_cell.angle_gamma   90.00
#
_symmetry.space_group_name_H-M   'P 1'
#
loop_
_entity.id
_entity.type
_entity.pdbx_description
1 polymer ?
#
loop_
_entity_poly.entity_id
_entity_poly.type
_entity_poly.pdbx_seq_one_letter_code
_entity_poly.pdbx_strand_id
1 'polypeptide(L)'
;TSLGLGVKPVNAGLDNLLGIGQTRLIQVILIDCSTAAATWSVVNGLDKGSRRLAELKRTLAGLIALFVLIVRHTLFILNAVLEHIGYSIQNLPALSPWNETYEQNQWQHCWTIFYWAWWIAWSPFVGMFIARGSYSRTIREFLMGVMLMPTLVTFLWITIFGNTALYIEMFGVGGIAKAVQENIPTSLFVLMEDFPLSSLTSALSVV
;
A
#
# COMPACT_ATOMS: atom_id res chain seq x y z
N THR A 1 -3.28 9.31 11.93
CA THR A 1 -2.11 8.78 11.18
C THR A 1 -2.42 8.53 9.72
N SER A 2 -3.44 7.72 9.39
CA SER A 2 -3.71 7.30 8.01
C SER A 2 -4.01 8.44 7.01
N LEU A 3 -4.72 9.50 7.42
CA LEU A 3 -4.95 10.68 6.55
C LEU A 3 -3.64 11.39 6.20
N GLY A 4 -2.79 11.66 7.20
CA GLY A 4 -1.50 12.31 6.99
C GLY A 4 -0.50 11.46 6.19
N LEU A 5 -0.55 10.13 6.33
CA LEU A 5 0.25 9.23 5.50
C LEU A 5 -0.29 9.12 4.07
N GLY A 6 -1.62 9.10 3.90
CA GLY A 6 -2.26 8.98 2.59
C GLY A 6 -2.12 10.22 1.71
N VAL A 7 -2.04 11.42 2.30
CA VAL A 7 -1.90 12.67 1.53
C VAL A 7 -0.52 12.83 0.91
N LYS A 8 0.53 12.26 1.51
CA LYS A 8 1.89 12.43 0.99
C LYS A 8 2.07 11.80 -0.40
N PRO A 9 1.69 10.52 -0.65
CA PRO A 9 1.69 9.95 -2.00
C PRO A 9 0.80 10.70 -2.99
N VAL A 10 -0.38 11.15 -2.56
CA VAL A 10 -1.29 11.91 -3.44
C VAL A 10 -0.66 13.24 -3.86
N ASN A 11 -0.04 13.97 -2.92
CA ASN A 11 0.66 15.21 -3.24
C ASN A 11 1.86 14.94 -4.17
N ALA A 12 2.63 13.89 -3.91
CA ALA A 12 3.74 13.50 -4.79
C ALA A 12 3.28 13.16 -6.22
N GLY A 13 2.12 12.51 -6.37
CA GLY A 13 1.55 12.25 -7.69
C GLY A 13 1.01 13.50 -8.38
N LEU A 14 0.36 14.39 -7.64
CA LEU A 14 -0.09 15.68 -8.18
C LEU A 14 1.09 16.56 -8.58
N ASP A 15 2.19 16.53 -7.83
CA ASP A 15 3.42 17.22 -8.17
C ASP A 15 4.07 16.64 -9.44
N ASN A 16 4.11 15.30 -9.59
CA ASN A 16 4.59 14.66 -10.81
C ASN A 16 3.72 15.03 -12.04
N LEU A 17 2.39 15.12 -11.88
CA LEU A 17 1.47 15.42 -12.98
C LEU A 17 1.33 16.91 -13.32
N LEU A 18 1.36 17.79 -12.31
CA LEU A 18 1.01 19.21 -12.43
C LEU A 18 2.12 20.17 -11.98
N GLY A 19 3.21 19.67 -11.40
CA GLY A 19 4.35 20.48 -10.94
C GLY A 19 4.04 21.43 -9.79
N ILE A 20 3.05 21.11 -8.95
CA ILE A 20 2.55 22.02 -7.90
C ILE A 20 3.44 22.10 -6.65
N GLY A 21 4.42 21.21 -6.50
CA GLY A 21 5.36 21.13 -5.38
C GLY A 21 4.82 20.36 -4.16
N GLN A 22 5.71 19.70 -3.42
CA GLN A 22 5.36 18.95 -2.20
C GLN A 22 5.49 19.78 -0.91
N THR A 23 4.79 20.92 -0.85
CA THR A 23 4.85 21.79 0.33
C THR A 23 3.87 21.34 1.42
N ARG A 24 4.19 21.67 2.68
CA ARG A 24 3.30 21.41 3.83
C ARG A 24 1.95 22.11 3.67
N LEU A 25 1.92 23.30 3.04
CA LEU A 25 0.69 24.04 2.75
C LEU A 25 -0.24 23.22 1.84
N ILE A 26 0.28 22.65 0.76
CA ILE A 26 -0.51 21.84 -0.18
C ILE A 26 -1.04 20.57 0.51
N GLN A 27 -0.24 19.93 1.35
CA GLN A 27 -0.69 18.77 2.13
C GLN A 27 -1.85 19.13 3.07
N VAL A 28 -1.80 20.28 3.74
CA VAL A 28 -2.90 20.76 4.60
C VAL A 28 -4.16 21.03 3.76
N ILE A 29 -4.03 21.72 2.62
CA ILE A 29 -5.16 21.99 1.72
C ILE A 29 -5.80 20.69 1.22
N LEU A 30 -5.00 19.68 0.84
CA LEU A 30 -5.50 18.38 0.42
C LEU A 30 -6.25 17.65 1.54
N ILE A 31 -5.75 17.73 2.78
CA ILE A 31 -6.44 17.19 3.96
C ILE A 31 -7.77 17.90 4.17
N ASP A 32 -7.80 19.23 4.13
CA ASP A 32 -9.02 20.00 4.35
C ASP A 32 -10.07 19.73 3.26
N CYS A 33 -9.67 19.74 1.99
CA CYS A 33 -10.55 19.42 0.86
C CYS A 33 -11.11 17.99 0.94
N SER A 34 -10.26 16.99 1.21
CA SER A 34 -10.70 15.60 1.30
C SER A 34 -11.60 15.35 2.50
N THR A 35 -11.32 16.00 3.64
CA THR A 35 -12.15 15.93 4.85
C THR A 35 -13.51 16.59 4.61
N ALA A 36 -13.53 17.80 4.00
CA ALA A 36 -14.77 18.49 3.66
C ALA A 36 -15.63 17.67 2.68
N ALA A 37 -15.02 17.09 1.66
CA ALA A 37 -15.72 16.21 0.71
C ALA A 37 -16.29 14.95 1.40
N ALA A 38 -15.53 14.34 2.30
CA ALA A 38 -15.99 13.19 3.08
C ALA A 38 -17.16 13.56 4.00
N THR A 39 -17.07 14.68 4.73
CA THR A 39 -18.15 15.18 5.60
C THR A 39 -19.41 15.47 4.78
N TRP A 40 -19.28 16.13 3.63
CA TRP A 40 -20.42 16.40 2.76
C TRP A 40 -21.05 15.10 2.23
N SER A 41 -20.23 14.11 1.84
CA SER A 41 -20.73 12.80 1.40
C SER A 41 -21.52 12.08 2.49
N VAL A 42 -21.11 12.18 3.76
CA VAL A 42 -21.82 11.56 4.89
C VAL A 42 -23.14 12.28 5.16
N VAL A 43 -23.15 13.61 5.14
CA VAL A 43 -24.37 14.41 5.38
C VAL A 43 -25.43 14.18 4.30
N ASN A 44 -25.02 13.98 3.05
CA ASN A 44 -25.95 13.74 1.94
C ASN A 44 -26.47 12.30 1.82
N GLY A 45 -26.07 11.38 2.70
CA GLY A 45 -26.56 10.00 2.66
C GLY A 45 -26.24 9.25 1.36
N LEU A 46 -25.03 9.44 0.82
CA LEU A 46 -24.55 8.80 -0.41
C LEU A 46 -24.18 7.32 -0.20
N ASP A 47 -25.07 6.50 0.37
CA ASP A 47 -24.83 5.07 0.61
C ASP A 47 -24.59 4.29 -0.68
N LYS A 48 -25.23 4.69 -1.78
CA LYS A 48 -25.00 4.08 -3.10
C LYS A 48 -23.73 4.59 -3.78
N GLY A 49 -23.34 5.84 -3.52
CA GLY A 49 -22.15 6.47 -4.11
C GLY A 49 -20.86 5.92 -3.52
N SER A 50 -20.79 5.82 -2.19
CA SER A 50 -19.65 5.27 -1.46
C SER A 50 -19.36 3.82 -1.86
N ARG A 51 -20.41 3.00 -2.03
CA ARG A 51 -20.27 1.60 -2.49
C ARG A 51 -19.69 1.50 -3.89
N ARG A 52 -20.21 2.27 -4.86
CA ARG A 52 -19.68 2.28 -6.24
C ARG A 52 -18.23 2.76 -6.29
N LEU A 53 -17.88 3.77 -5.50
CA LEU A 53 -16.51 4.27 -5.42
C LEU A 53 -15.58 3.20 -4.82
N ALA A 54 -16.01 2.48 -3.79
CA ALA A 54 -15.24 1.39 -3.21
C ALA A 54 -15.07 0.20 -4.19
N GLU A 55 -16.11 -0.13 -4.96
CA GLU A 55 -16.03 -1.15 -6.02
C GLU A 55 -15.04 -0.73 -7.11
N LEU A 56 -15.13 0.51 -7.60
CA LEU A 56 -14.23 1.07 -8.59
C LEU A 56 -12.77 1.09 -8.12
N LYS A 57 -12.50 1.52 -6.88
CA LYS A 57 -11.14 1.50 -6.30
C LYS A 57 -10.54 0.11 -6.25
N ARG A 58 -11.32 -0.89 -5.82
CA ARG A 58 -10.85 -2.29 -5.79
C ARG A 58 -10.54 -2.81 -7.19
N THR A 59 -11.40 -2.50 -8.16
CA THR A 59 -11.19 -2.92 -9.55
C THR A 59 -9.97 -2.24 -10.17
N LEU A 60 -9.81 -0.93 -9.98
CA LEU A 60 -8.63 -0.19 -10.47
C LEU A 60 -7.34 -0.73 -9.85
N ALA A 61 -7.32 -0.95 -8.54
CA ALA A 61 -6.16 -1.54 -7.87
C ALA A 61 -5.80 -2.91 -8.46
N GLY A 62 -6.80 -3.76 -8.71
CA GLY A 62 -6.61 -5.05 -9.37
C GLY A 62 -6.08 -4.92 -10.80
N LEU A 63 -6.58 -3.97 -11.58
CA LEU A 63 -6.11 -3.72 -12.96
C LEU A 63 -4.67 -3.22 -12.99
N ILE A 64 -4.29 -2.30 -12.09
CA ILE A 64 -2.91 -1.80 -12.01
C ILE A 64 -1.96 -2.94 -11.61
N ALA A 65 -2.31 -3.74 -10.61
CA ALA A 65 -1.51 -4.88 -10.20
C ALA A 65 -1.34 -5.90 -11.35
N LEU A 66 -2.42 -6.19 -12.09
CA LEU A 66 -2.37 -7.08 -13.25
C LEU A 66 -1.54 -6.50 -14.40
N PHE A 67 -1.66 -5.21 -14.66
CA PHE A 67 -0.87 -4.50 -15.66
C PHE A 67 0.64 -4.59 -15.34
N VAL A 68 1.02 -4.26 -14.11
CA VAL A 68 2.42 -4.36 -13.65
C VAL A 68 2.94 -5.80 -13.75
N LEU A 69 2.12 -6.77 -13.37
CA LEU A 69 2.46 -8.19 -13.44
C LEU A 69 2.76 -8.65 -14.87
N ILE A 70 1.91 -8.29 -15.84
CA ILE A 70 2.00 -8.76 -17.23
C ILE A 70 3.12 -8.06 -18.00
N VAL A 71 3.26 -6.74 -17.84
CA VAL A 71 4.05 -5.91 -18.75
C VAL A 71 5.55 -6.08 -18.57
N ARG A 72 6.01 -6.46 -17.37
CA ARG A 72 7.45 -6.52 -17.07
C ARG A 72 8.01 -7.94 -17.09
N HIS A 73 7.75 -8.71 -16.04
CA HIS A 73 8.44 -9.99 -15.84
C HIS A 73 7.61 -10.96 -14.99
N THR A 74 6.48 -11.42 -15.54
CA THR A 74 5.50 -12.28 -14.84
C THR A 74 6.14 -13.47 -14.15
N LEU A 75 7.02 -14.21 -14.82
CA LEU A 75 7.67 -15.40 -14.26
C LEU A 75 8.56 -15.07 -13.05
N PHE A 76 9.27 -13.94 -13.10
CA PHE A 76 10.12 -13.52 -11.99
C PHE A 76 9.27 -13.18 -10.77
N ILE A 77 8.20 -12.42 -10.96
CA ILE A 77 7.28 -12.05 -9.88
C ILE A 77 6.62 -13.30 -9.28
N LEU A 78 6.10 -14.21 -10.11
CA LEU A 78 5.45 -15.44 -9.63
C LEU A 78 6.40 -16.33 -8.83
N ASN A 79 7.65 -16.49 -9.29
CA ASN A 79 8.67 -17.23 -8.54
C ASN A 79 8.99 -16.54 -7.21
N ALA A 80 9.11 -15.21 -7.21
CA ALA A 80 9.36 -14.43 -6.01
C ALA A 80 8.23 -14.56 -4.97
N VAL A 81 6.96 -14.68 -5.37
CA VAL A 81 5.86 -14.86 -4.41
C VAL A 81 6.07 -16.12 -3.58
N LEU A 82 6.43 -17.23 -4.22
CA LEU A 82 6.68 -18.51 -3.54
C LEU A 82 7.90 -18.41 -2.60
N GLU A 83 8.95 -17.76 -3.07
CA GLU A 83 10.17 -17.54 -2.29
C GLU A 83 9.90 -16.67 -1.05
N HIS A 84 9.14 -15.58 -1.19
CA HIS A 84 8.77 -14.70 -0.08
C HIS A 84 7.91 -15.41 0.97
N ILE A 85 6.98 -16.26 0.55
CA ILE A 85 6.17 -17.07 1.47
C ILE A 85 7.08 -18.03 2.24
N GLY A 86 7.96 -18.75 1.55
CA GLY A 86 8.91 -19.67 2.18
C GLY A 86 9.86 -18.96 3.15
N TYR A 87 10.45 -17.85 2.71
CA TYR A 87 11.34 -17.02 3.51
C TYR A 87 10.65 -16.46 4.75
N SER A 88 9.41 -16.00 4.61
CA SER A 88 8.63 -15.48 5.74
C SER A 88 8.38 -16.58 6.78
N ILE A 89 7.97 -17.78 6.36
CA ILE A 89 7.73 -18.90 7.27
C ILE A 89 9.03 -19.30 8.01
N GLN A 90 10.16 -19.31 7.30
CA GLN A 90 11.45 -19.68 7.88
C GLN A 90 11.95 -18.66 8.91
N ASN A 91 11.81 -17.37 8.62
CA ASN A 91 12.41 -16.30 9.44
C ASN A 91 11.47 -15.72 10.50
N LEU A 92 10.16 -15.99 10.42
CA LEU A 92 9.18 -15.46 11.37
C LEU A 92 9.54 -15.76 12.85
N PRO A 93 9.96 -16.98 13.24
CA PRO A 93 10.34 -17.24 14.63
C PRO A 93 11.54 -16.42 15.11
N ALA A 94 12.50 -16.14 14.22
CA ALA A 94 13.69 -15.35 14.54
C ALA A 94 13.41 -13.85 14.59
N LEU A 95 12.55 -13.34 13.69
CA LEU A 95 12.17 -11.94 13.63
C LEU A 95 11.16 -11.55 14.71
N SER A 96 10.36 -12.49 15.21
CA SER A 96 9.32 -12.21 16.22
C SER A 96 9.85 -11.61 17.53
N PRO A 97 10.95 -12.11 18.14
CA PRO A 97 11.54 -11.52 19.34
C PRO A 97 12.65 -10.51 19.06
N TRP A 98 12.97 -10.20 17.79
CA TRP A 98 14.10 -9.36 17.45
C TRP A 98 13.88 -7.91 17.88
N ASN A 99 14.76 -7.39 18.73
CA ASN A 99 14.61 -6.08 19.37
C ASN A 99 15.86 -5.19 19.25
N GLU A 100 16.73 -5.47 18.27
CA GLU A 100 17.95 -4.66 18.01
C GLU A 100 18.84 -4.43 19.25
N THR A 101 18.78 -5.28 20.28
CA THR A 101 19.45 -5.02 21.57
C THR A 101 20.97 -4.81 21.46
N TYR A 102 21.59 -5.42 20.44
CA TYR A 102 23.04 -5.38 20.20
C TYR A 102 23.45 -4.41 19.09
N GLU A 103 22.49 -3.90 18.33
CA GLU A 103 22.71 -2.94 17.26
C GLU A 103 22.02 -1.64 17.69
N GLN A 104 22.78 -0.58 18.02
CA GLN A 104 22.19 0.72 18.43
C GLN A 104 21.53 1.46 17.25
N ASN A 105 20.76 0.74 16.43
CA ASN A 105 19.98 1.26 15.33
C ASN A 105 18.57 1.63 15.82
N GLN A 106 17.86 2.44 15.04
CA GLN A 106 16.49 2.87 15.30
C GLN A 106 15.52 2.26 14.28
N TRP A 107 15.92 1.17 13.62
CA TRP A 107 15.16 0.62 12.50
C TRP A 107 13.89 -0.07 13.00
N GLN A 108 13.94 -0.81 14.10
CA GLN A 108 12.76 -1.39 14.74
C GLN A 108 11.71 -0.34 15.11
N HIS A 109 12.13 0.83 15.58
CA HIS A 109 11.23 1.94 15.92
C HIS A 109 10.51 2.51 14.70
N CYS A 110 11.22 2.68 13.59
CA CYS A 110 10.68 3.24 12.34
C CYS A 110 9.76 2.27 11.58
N TRP A 111 9.98 0.96 11.74
CA TRP A 111 9.26 -0.08 10.99
C TRP A 111 8.37 -0.93 11.89
N THR A 112 8.94 -1.95 12.55
CA THR A 112 8.19 -2.97 13.28
C THR A 112 7.28 -2.37 14.35
N ILE A 113 7.83 -1.56 15.26
CA ILE A 113 7.08 -0.96 16.38
C ILE A 113 6.02 0.00 15.85
N PHE A 114 6.35 0.79 14.83
CA PHE A 114 5.41 1.69 14.17
C PHE A 114 4.19 0.93 13.60
N TYR A 115 4.43 -0.14 12.83
CA TYR A 115 3.34 -0.94 12.26
C TYR A 115 2.54 -1.65 13.33
N TRP A 116 3.17 -2.23 14.36
CA TRP A 116 2.44 -2.84 15.48
C TRP A 116 1.53 -1.84 16.18
N ALA A 117 2.04 -0.67 16.54
CA ALA A 117 1.25 0.38 17.18
C ALA A 117 0.09 0.85 16.29
N TRP A 118 0.34 1.00 14.99
CA TRP A 118 -0.69 1.37 14.01
C TRP A 118 -1.79 0.30 13.92
N TRP A 119 -1.44 -0.98 13.76
CA TRP A 119 -2.41 -2.06 13.64
C TRP A 119 -3.25 -2.22 14.91
N ILE A 120 -2.63 -2.11 16.09
CA ILE A 120 -3.34 -2.15 17.38
C ILE A 120 -4.36 -1.01 17.46
N ALA A 121 -3.97 0.23 17.11
CA ALA A 121 -4.86 1.37 17.13
C ALA A 121 -6.06 1.22 16.17
N TRP A 122 -5.90 0.47 15.08
CA TRP A 122 -6.96 0.22 14.08
C TRP A 122 -7.80 -1.04 14.36
N SER A 123 -7.31 -1.93 15.22
CA SER A 123 -7.96 -3.22 15.49
C SER A 123 -9.43 -3.12 15.97
N PRO A 124 -9.88 -2.12 16.77
CA PRO A 124 -11.27 -2.07 17.20
C PRO A 124 -12.23 -1.79 16.03
N PHE A 125 -11.82 -0.91 15.12
CA PHE A 125 -12.59 -0.55 13.93
C PHE A 125 -12.67 -1.73 12.95
N VAL A 126 -11.52 -2.31 12.60
CA VAL A 126 -11.45 -3.43 11.66
C VAL A 126 -12.15 -4.67 12.23
N GLY A 127 -11.96 -4.97 13.53
CA GLY A 127 -12.59 -6.08 14.21
C GLY A 127 -14.11 -6.01 14.17
N MET A 128 -14.69 -4.85 14.49
CA MET A 128 -16.15 -4.65 14.40
C MET A 128 -16.68 -4.81 12.97
N PHE A 129 -15.95 -4.31 11.97
CA PHE A 129 -16.35 -4.40 10.57
C PHE A 129 -16.39 -5.86 10.10
N ILE A 130 -15.32 -6.63 10.35
CA ILE A 130 -15.24 -8.03 9.94
C ILE A 130 -16.26 -8.88 10.70
N ALA A 131 -16.44 -8.63 12.00
CA ALA A 131 -17.43 -9.35 12.81
C ALA A 131 -18.85 -9.20 12.28
N ARG A 132 -19.26 -7.97 11.90
CA ARG A 132 -20.59 -7.72 11.31
C ARG A 132 -20.81 -8.47 9.99
N GLY A 133 -19.77 -8.59 9.16
CA GLY A 133 -19.84 -9.30 7.88
C GLY A 133 -19.74 -10.84 7.98
N SER A 134 -19.47 -11.38 9.17
CA SER A 134 -19.14 -12.80 9.37
C SER A 134 -20.18 -13.58 10.20
N TYR A 135 -21.38 -13.04 10.37
CA TYR A 135 -22.42 -13.54 11.30
C TYR A 135 -22.77 -15.03 11.14
N SER A 136 -22.66 -15.59 9.93
CA SER A 136 -23.04 -16.98 9.62
C SER A 136 -21.86 -17.95 9.48
N ARG A 137 -20.64 -17.55 9.86
CA ARG A 137 -19.42 -18.38 9.71
C ARG A 137 -19.05 -19.07 11.00
N THR A 138 -18.50 -20.27 10.90
CA THR A 138 -17.86 -20.93 12.05
C THR A 138 -16.60 -20.16 12.48
N ILE A 139 -16.19 -20.31 13.74
CA ILE A 139 -14.95 -19.69 14.25
C ILE A 139 -13.74 -20.07 13.39
N ARG A 140 -13.67 -21.34 12.93
CA ARG A 140 -12.56 -21.81 12.10
C ARG A 140 -12.54 -21.13 10.72
N GLU A 141 -13.68 -21.06 10.03
CA GLU A 141 -13.80 -20.38 8.74
C GLU A 141 -13.51 -18.89 8.86
N PHE A 142 -13.98 -18.27 9.95
CA PHE A 142 -13.69 -16.88 10.27
C PHE A 142 -12.18 -16.65 10.43
N LEU A 143 -11.51 -17.42 11.29
CA LEU A 143 -10.08 -17.27 11.55
C LEU A 143 -9.24 -17.52 10.29
N MET A 144 -9.51 -18.61 9.56
CA MET A 144 -8.79 -18.90 8.32
C MET A 144 -9.02 -17.82 7.26
N GLY A 145 -10.25 -17.34 7.10
CA GLY A 145 -10.57 -16.30 6.14
C GLY A 145 -9.90 -14.96 6.45
N VAL A 146 -9.90 -14.56 7.72
CA VAL A 146 -9.32 -13.28 8.17
C VAL A 146 -7.79 -13.32 8.16
N MET A 147 -7.17 -14.48 8.39
CA MET A 147 -5.72 -14.61 8.34
C MET A 147 -5.21 -14.81 6.92
N LEU A 148 -5.77 -15.75 6.15
CA LEU A 148 -5.19 -16.16 4.86
C LEU A 148 -5.44 -15.15 3.76
N MET A 149 -6.68 -14.65 3.61
CA MET A 149 -7.01 -13.78 2.47
C MET A 149 -6.23 -12.46 2.47
N PRO A 150 -6.18 -11.70 3.58
CA PRO A 150 -5.39 -10.46 3.61
C PRO A 150 -3.89 -10.71 3.47
N THR A 151 -3.39 -11.80 4.06
CA THR A 151 -1.98 -12.18 3.96
C THR A 151 -1.58 -12.47 2.51
N LEU A 152 -2.36 -13.28 1.80
CA LEU A 152 -2.09 -13.59 0.39
C LEU A 152 -2.15 -12.34 -0.50
N VAL A 153 -3.16 -11.50 -0.31
CA VAL A 153 -3.26 -10.23 -1.06
C VAL A 153 -2.06 -9.33 -0.78
N THR A 154 -1.59 -9.28 0.48
CA THR A 154 -0.41 -8.50 0.86
C THR A 154 0.86 -9.05 0.23
N PHE A 155 1.08 -10.37 0.26
CA PHE A 155 2.20 -11.01 -0.42
C PHE A 155 2.19 -10.69 -1.91
N LEU A 156 1.05 -10.86 -2.59
CA LEU A 156 0.92 -10.55 -4.00
C LEU A 156 1.22 -9.08 -4.27
N TRP A 157 0.63 -8.16 -3.51
CA TRP A 157 0.82 -6.73 -3.73
C TRP A 157 2.27 -6.30 -3.53
N ILE A 158 2.86 -6.63 -2.39
CA ILE A 158 4.25 -6.26 -2.08
C ILE A 158 5.23 -6.91 -3.05
N THR A 159 4.98 -8.15 -3.47
CA THR A 159 5.83 -8.81 -4.47
C THR A 159 5.69 -8.16 -5.84
N ILE A 160 4.47 -7.91 -6.33
CA ILE A 160 4.24 -7.32 -7.65
C ILE A 160 4.95 -5.97 -7.76
N PHE A 161 4.74 -5.04 -6.83
CA PHE A 161 5.35 -3.71 -6.92
C PHE A 161 6.80 -3.72 -6.44
N GLY A 162 7.08 -4.34 -5.30
CA GLY A 162 8.40 -4.36 -4.68
C GLY A 162 9.44 -5.12 -5.49
N ASN A 163 9.13 -6.34 -5.96
CA ASN A 163 10.07 -7.08 -6.79
C ASN A 163 10.23 -6.46 -8.17
N THR A 164 9.20 -5.79 -8.69
CA THR A 164 9.38 -5.07 -9.95
C THR A 164 10.31 -3.87 -9.78
N ALA A 165 10.22 -3.15 -8.66
CA ALA A 165 11.18 -2.09 -8.30
C ALA A 165 12.59 -2.64 -8.11
N LEU A 166 12.74 -3.73 -7.33
CA LEU A 166 14.03 -4.39 -7.12
C LEU A 166 14.65 -4.90 -8.43
N TYR A 167 13.84 -5.42 -9.34
CA TYR A 167 14.31 -5.87 -10.65
C TYR A 167 14.88 -4.70 -11.46
N ILE A 168 14.25 -3.52 -11.44
CA ILE A 168 14.81 -2.31 -12.12
C ILE A 168 16.14 -1.94 -11.49
N GLU A 169 16.21 -1.96 -10.16
CA GLU A 169 17.39 -1.54 -9.42
C GLU A 169 18.57 -2.49 -9.63
N MET A 170 18.32 -3.80 -9.69
CA MET A 170 19.37 -4.81 -9.79
C MET A 170 19.78 -5.11 -11.23
N PHE A 171 18.84 -5.11 -12.17
CA PHE A 171 19.05 -5.60 -13.54
C PHE A 171 18.71 -4.59 -14.64
N GLY A 172 18.10 -3.47 -14.29
CA GLY A 172 17.67 -2.43 -15.22
C GLY A 172 18.51 -1.16 -15.15
N VAL A 173 17.88 -0.04 -15.45
CA VAL A 173 18.49 1.30 -15.44
C VAL A 173 18.82 1.82 -14.03
N GLY A 174 18.25 1.21 -12.99
CA GLY A 174 18.39 1.64 -11.61
C GLY A 174 17.79 3.01 -11.30
N GLY A 175 18.09 3.54 -10.11
CA GLY A 175 17.72 4.90 -9.71
C GLY A 175 16.49 5.00 -8.80
N ILE A 176 15.78 3.89 -8.57
CA ILE A 176 14.65 3.85 -7.63
C ILE A 176 15.15 4.03 -6.21
N ALA A 177 16.27 3.40 -5.85
CA ALA A 177 16.84 3.52 -4.51
C ALA A 177 17.19 4.98 -4.17
N LYS A 178 17.71 5.75 -5.15
CA LYS A 178 17.98 7.19 -4.98
C LYS A 178 16.68 7.99 -4.85
N ALA A 179 15.70 7.74 -5.71
CA ALA A 179 14.41 8.42 -5.64
C ALA A 179 13.69 8.18 -4.29
N VAL A 180 13.76 6.97 -3.75
CA VAL A 180 13.19 6.62 -2.43
C VAL A 180 13.92 7.37 -1.30
N GLN A 181 15.25 7.48 -1.38
CA GLN A 181 16.05 8.19 -0.38
C GLN A 181 15.77 9.70 -0.39
N GLU A 182 15.57 10.28 -1.57
CA GLU A 182 15.23 11.69 -1.72
C GLU A 182 13.79 11.96 -1.30
N ASN A 183 12.84 11.12 -1.71
CA ASN A 183 11.42 11.31 -1.42
C ASN A 183 10.63 10.00 -1.50
N ILE A 184 10.40 9.35 -0.35
CA ILE A 184 9.63 8.09 -0.26
C ILE A 184 8.28 8.15 -1.01
N PRO A 185 7.44 9.19 -0.84
CA PRO A 185 6.21 9.38 -1.60
C PRO A 185 6.28 9.31 -3.12
N THR A 186 7.40 9.69 -3.75
CA THR A 186 7.51 9.70 -5.23
C THR A 186 7.89 8.34 -5.81
N SER A 187 8.33 7.40 -4.97
CA SER A 187 8.84 6.09 -5.39
C SER A 187 7.89 5.29 -6.28
N LEU A 188 6.57 5.35 -6.00
CA LEU A 188 5.57 4.69 -6.83
C LEU A 188 5.48 5.29 -8.23
N PHE A 189 5.61 6.62 -8.35
CA PHE A 189 5.52 7.32 -9.64
C PHE A 189 6.77 7.10 -10.48
N VAL A 190 7.96 7.15 -9.85
CA VAL A 190 9.23 6.80 -10.51
C VAL A 190 9.22 5.36 -11.00
N LEU A 191 8.62 4.43 -10.24
CA LEU A 191 8.42 3.05 -10.72
C LEU A 191 7.52 3.01 -11.97
N MET A 192 6.46 3.83 -12.01
CA MET A 192 5.51 3.87 -13.13
C MET A 192 6.09 4.51 -14.40
N GLU A 193 7.11 5.36 -14.29
CA GLU A 193 7.80 5.96 -15.44
C GLU A 193 8.50 4.92 -16.32
N ASP A 194 8.92 3.79 -15.75
CA ASP A 194 9.53 2.68 -16.50
C ASP A 194 8.51 1.79 -17.24
N PHE A 195 7.20 2.03 -17.06
CA PHE A 195 6.15 1.29 -17.75
C PHE A 195 5.59 2.07 -18.96
N PRO A 196 5.19 1.36 -20.04
CA PRO A 196 4.43 1.99 -21.11
C PRO A 196 3.13 2.58 -20.56
N LEU A 197 2.69 3.74 -21.07
CA LEU A 197 1.52 4.49 -20.56
C LEU A 197 1.70 5.07 -19.14
N SER A 198 2.94 5.42 -18.77
CA SER A 198 3.29 6.00 -17.47
C SER A 198 2.40 7.17 -17.00
N SER A 199 1.96 8.03 -17.93
CA SER A 199 1.07 9.15 -17.62
C SER A 199 -0.34 8.69 -17.21
N LEU A 200 -0.88 7.65 -17.85
CA LEU A 200 -2.18 7.08 -17.53
C LEU A 200 -2.15 6.31 -16.22
N THR A 201 -1.11 5.49 -15.99
CA THR A 201 -0.96 4.70 -14.76
C THR A 201 -0.67 5.58 -13.55
N SER A 202 0.11 6.65 -13.72
CA SER A 202 0.35 7.66 -12.68
C SER A 202 -0.93 8.42 -12.35
N ALA A 203 -1.71 8.85 -13.35
CA ALA A 203 -3.00 9.49 -13.11
C ALA A 203 -3.98 8.56 -12.38
N LEU A 204 -4.05 7.29 -12.77
CA LEU A 204 -4.90 6.29 -12.09
C LEU A 204 -4.45 5.98 -10.67
N SER A 205 -3.16 6.11 -10.36
CA SER A 205 -2.61 5.88 -9.01
C SER A 205 -2.94 7.03 -8.04
N VAL A 206 -3.23 8.23 -8.55
CA VAL A 206 -3.62 9.41 -7.74
C VAL A 206 -5.10 9.35 -7.32
N VAL A 207 -5.97 8.74 -8.13
CA VAL A 207 -7.44 8.69 -7.97
C VAL A 207 -7.89 7.61 -6.97
#